data_AF-A0A091BJU8-F1
#
_entry.id   AF-A0A091BJU8-F1
#
_cell.length_a   1.000
_cell.length_b   1.000
_cell.length_c   1.000
_cell.angle_alpha   90.00
_cell.angle_beta   90.00
_cell.angle_gamma   90.00
#
_symmetry.space_group_name_H-M   'P 1'
#
loop_
_entity.id
_entity.type
_entity.pdbx_description
1 polymer ?
#
loop_
_entity_poly.entity_id
_entity_poly.type
_entity_poly.pdbx_seq_one_letter_code
_entity_poly.pdbx_strand_id
1 'polypeptide(L)'
;MEPMPRLLAAALAAVLLAACGKAEEKADETLVEKAIEASSGQHAEVDIADGQQTVTIETEEGTYVATSGDDVRLPDTFPADVRLPEDGRLVTAMSLGEAVSVSQRSPRAAALVFAEFRQAQVAQGWTESAVLEQAPIYVAGFTKDQRRMEANFVAEADGGTTLAVTVQPGAD
;
A
#
# COMPACT_ATOMS: atom_id res chain seq x y z
N MET A 1 -15.71 19.68 -22.17
CA MET A 1 -14.91 20.10 -21.00
C MET A 1 -15.80 20.01 -19.78
N GLU A 2 -15.93 18.80 -19.24
CA GLU A 2 -16.71 18.54 -18.04
C GLU A 2 -15.79 18.59 -16.82
N PRO A 3 -16.28 19.03 -15.64
CA PRO A 3 -15.44 19.20 -14.46
C PRO A 3 -15.11 17.82 -13.85
N MET A 4 -13.85 17.41 -14.03
CA MET A 4 -13.21 16.30 -13.34
C MET A 4 -13.43 16.42 -11.81
N PRO A 5 -13.84 15.35 -11.11
CA PRO A 5 -14.31 15.44 -9.73
C PRO A 5 -13.12 15.68 -8.81
N ARG A 6 -13.03 16.92 -8.31
CA ARG A 6 -12.11 17.36 -7.24
C ARG A 6 -12.35 16.66 -5.89
N LEU A 7 -13.26 15.68 -5.84
CA LEU A 7 -13.66 14.94 -4.65
C LEU A 7 -12.70 13.79 -4.30
N LEU A 8 -12.06 13.15 -5.30
CA LEU A 8 -11.07 12.08 -5.04
C LEU A 8 -9.78 12.60 -4.37
N ALA A 9 -9.44 13.87 -4.56
CA ALA A 9 -8.21 14.45 -4.03
C ALA A 9 -8.29 14.79 -2.53
N ALA A 10 -9.50 14.93 -1.97
CA ALA A 10 -9.69 15.34 -0.57
C ALA A 10 -9.70 14.14 0.40
N ALA A 11 -10.23 12.98 -0.01
CA ALA A 11 -10.28 11.78 0.81
C ALA A 11 -8.89 11.16 1.06
N LEU A 12 -7.97 11.28 0.09
CA LEU A 12 -6.63 10.73 0.18
C LEU A 12 -5.70 11.49 1.15
N ALA A 13 -6.02 12.75 1.47
CA ALA A 13 -5.19 13.60 2.32
C ALA A 13 -5.48 13.44 3.83
N ALA A 14 -6.69 13.00 4.21
CA ALA A 14 -7.07 12.86 5.62
C ALA A 14 -6.47 11.61 6.29
N VAL A 15 -6.26 10.53 5.53
CA VAL A 15 -5.68 9.27 6.05
C VAL A 15 -4.17 9.41 6.33
N LEU A 16 -3.48 10.31 5.63
CA LEU A 16 -2.05 10.55 5.82
C LEU A 16 -1.69 11.23 7.15
N LEU A 17 -2.66 11.83 7.85
CA LEU A 17 -2.43 12.51 9.14
C LEU A 17 -2.47 11.57 10.35
N ALA A 18 -3.08 10.39 10.23
CA ALA A 18 -3.06 9.37 11.30
C ALA A 18 -1.76 8.55 11.30
N ALA A 19 -1.04 8.51 10.16
CA ALA A 19 0.19 7.73 10.01
C ALA A 19 1.48 8.50 10.42
N CYS A 20 1.37 9.79 10.72
CA CYS A 20 2.50 10.66 11.07
C CYS A 20 2.30 11.27 12.47
N GLY A 21 2.34 10.46 13.50
CA GLY A 21 2.30 10.96 14.87
C GLY A 21 2.63 9.89 15.88
N LYS A 22 3.65 10.15 16.70
CA LYS A 22 3.89 9.54 18.00
C LYS A 22 2.75 9.90 18.97
N ALA A 23 1.51 9.61 18.59
CA ALA A 23 0.32 9.80 19.38
C ALA A 23 -0.06 8.43 19.96
N GLU A 24 0.70 8.00 20.96
CA GLU A 24 0.41 6.89 21.87
C GLU A 24 -0.83 7.17 22.77
N GLU A 25 -1.76 8.02 22.32
CA GLU A 25 -3.02 8.26 23.00
C GLU A 25 -4.00 7.21 22.49
N LYS A 26 -4.61 6.44 23.41
CA LYS A 26 -5.63 5.44 23.11
C LYS A 26 -6.68 6.04 22.19
N ALA A 27 -6.57 5.78 20.90
CA ALA A 27 -7.61 6.11 19.95
C ALA A 27 -8.84 5.29 20.35
N ASP A 28 -9.95 5.99 20.62
CA ASP A 28 -11.23 5.35 20.83
C ASP A 28 -11.70 4.86 19.45
N GLU A 29 -11.71 3.54 19.26
CA GLU A 29 -12.15 2.87 18.04
C GLU A 29 -13.46 3.48 17.53
N THR A 30 -14.43 3.68 18.43
CA THR A 30 -15.74 4.28 18.13
C THR A 30 -15.65 5.70 17.55
N LEU A 31 -14.68 6.51 17.99
CA LEU A 31 -14.49 7.87 17.46
C LEU A 31 -13.86 7.85 16.08
N VAL A 32 -12.93 6.92 15.85
CA VAL A 32 -12.28 6.74 14.55
C VAL A 32 -13.28 6.18 13.54
N GLU A 33 -14.06 5.16 13.91
CA GLU A 33 -15.16 4.59 13.13
C GLU A 33 -16.12 5.69 12.68
N LYS A 34 -16.71 6.43 13.61
CA LYS A 34 -17.67 7.51 13.28
C LYS A 34 -17.09 8.58 12.37
N ALA A 35 -15.80 8.90 12.51
CA ALA A 35 -15.13 9.85 11.62
C ALA A 35 -14.95 9.28 10.20
N ILE A 36 -14.60 8.00 10.08
CA ILE A 36 -14.51 7.30 8.80
C ILE A 36 -15.89 7.16 8.17
N GLU A 37 -16.91 6.74 8.92
CA GLU A 37 -18.29 6.63 8.45
C GLU A 37 -18.84 7.97 7.97
N ALA A 38 -18.61 9.04 8.74
CA ALA A 38 -19.08 10.38 8.38
C ALA A 38 -18.39 10.94 7.12
N SER A 39 -17.16 10.50 6.83
CA SER A 39 -16.39 11.00 5.68
C SER A 39 -16.53 10.13 4.43
N SER A 40 -16.63 8.81 4.58
CA SER A 40 -16.79 7.85 3.48
C SER A 40 -18.25 7.64 3.09
N GLY A 41 -19.19 7.83 4.03
CA GLY A 41 -20.59 7.46 3.87
C GLY A 41 -20.84 5.95 3.91
N GLN A 42 -19.84 5.15 4.31
CA GLN A 42 -19.90 3.69 4.39
C GLN A 42 -19.71 3.22 5.83
N HIS A 43 -20.23 2.04 6.14
CA HIS A 43 -20.03 1.39 7.43
C HIS A 43 -18.55 1.01 7.60
N ALA A 44 -17.94 1.39 8.72
CA ALA A 44 -16.53 1.17 8.98
C ALA A 44 -16.33 0.55 10.36
N GLU A 45 -15.49 -0.46 10.43
CA GLU A 45 -15.06 -1.12 11.67
C GLU A 45 -13.57 -0.81 11.88
N VAL A 46 -13.19 -0.40 13.09
CA VAL A 46 -11.79 -0.09 13.43
C VAL A 46 -11.36 -0.93 14.63
N ASP A 47 -10.29 -1.70 14.44
CA ASP A 47 -9.65 -2.49 15.49
C ASP A 47 -8.25 -1.93 15.77
N ILE A 48 -7.96 -1.62 17.03
CA ILE A 48 -6.67 -1.10 17.48
C ILE A 48 -6.08 -2.04 18.52
N ALA A 49 -5.27 -2.97 18.05
CA ALA A 49 -4.61 -3.99 18.87
C ALA A 49 -3.10 -4.01 18.63
N ASP A 50 -2.33 -4.24 19.69
CA ASP A 50 -0.87 -4.48 19.62
C ASP A 50 -0.07 -3.41 18.84
N GLY A 51 -0.50 -2.14 18.91
CA GLY A 51 0.16 -1.02 18.20
C GLY A 51 -0.10 -0.98 16.70
N GLN A 52 -1.03 -1.79 16.21
CA GLN A 52 -1.53 -1.79 14.84
C GLN A 52 -2.97 -1.29 14.82
N GLN A 53 -3.34 -0.64 13.72
CA GLN A 53 -4.70 -0.22 13.44
C GLN A 53 -5.17 -0.95 12.19
N THR A 54 -6.30 -1.64 12.29
CA THR A 54 -6.99 -2.27 11.16
C THR A 54 -8.31 -1.56 10.92
N VAL A 55 -8.55 -1.17 9.68
CA VAL A 55 -9.79 -0.55 9.22
C VAL A 55 -10.45 -1.49 8.22
N THR A 56 -11.72 -1.80 8.43
CA THR A 56 -12.55 -2.61 7.52
C THR A 56 -13.75 -1.78 7.04
N ILE A 57 -13.98 -1.74 5.74
CA ILE A 57 -15.11 -0.99 5.13
C ILE A 57 -15.81 -1.88 4.12
N GLU A 58 -17.14 -1.96 4.18
CA GLU A 58 -17.94 -2.62 3.15
C GLU A 58 -18.15 -1.69 1.96
N THR A 59 -17.66 -2.10 0.77
CA THR A 59 -17.81 -1.33 -0.46
C THR A 59 -18.55 -2.13 -1.54
N GLU A 60 -19.01 -1.44 -2.59
CA GLU A 60 -19.65 -2.10 -3.74
C GLU A 60 -18.67 -3.03 -4.49
N GLU A 61 -17.37 -2.77 -4.39
CA GLU A 61 -16.29 -3.55 -5.01
C GLU A 61 -15.82 -4.72 -4.12
N GLY A 62 -16.34 -4.80 -2.89
CA GLY A 62 -16.01 -5.82 -1.89
C GLY A 62 -15.56 -5.21 -0.57
N THR A 63 -15.03 -6.06 0.30
CA THR A 63 -14.51 -5.62 1.60
C THR A 63 -13.15 -4.98 1.42
N TYR A 64 -13.05 -3.70 1.80
CA TYR A 64 -11.79 -3.01 1.97
C TYR A 64 -11.24 -3.33 3.35
N VAL A 65 -9.98 -3.78 3.42
CA VAL A 65 -9.27 -4.00 4.68
C VAL A 65 -7.92 -3.31 4.58
N ALA A 66 -7.58 -2.48 5.57
CA ALA A 66 -6.28 -1.83 5.67
C ALA A 66 -5.73 -1.95 7.08
N THR A 67 -4.55 -2.55 7.21
CA THR A 67 -3.80 -2.62 8.46
C THR A 67 -2.55 -1.73 8.34
N SER A 68 -2.30 -0.93 9.36
CA SER A 68 -1.12 -0.06 9.47
C SER A 68 -0.49 -0.16 10.85
N GLY A 69 0.82 -0.02 10.93
CA GLY A 69 1.58 -0.08 12.18
C GLY A 69 3.03 -0.45 11.91
N ASP A 70 3.79 -0.76 12.96
CA ASP A 70 5.09 -1.39 12.83
C ASP A 70 4.94 -2.92 12.78
N ASP A 71 5.73 -3.59 11.93
CA ASP A 71 5.76 -5.05 11.79
C ASP A 71 4.39 -5.66 11.39
N VAL A 72 3.67 -4.98 10.51
CA VAL A 72 2.41 -5.49 9.93
C VAL A 72 2.65 -6.85 9.27
N ARG A 73 1.76 -7.81 9.51
CA ARG A 73 1.86 -9.12 8.87
C ARG A 73 1.51 -9.02 7.39
N LEU A 74 2.24 -9.76 6.56
CA LEU A 74 1.87 -9.94 5.16
C LEU A 74 0.52 -10.68 5.09
N PRO A 75 -0.49 -10.15 4.38
CA PRO A 75 -1.77 -10.84 4.25
C PRO A 75 -1.62 -12.19 3.54
N ASP A 76 -2.39 -13.19 3.98
CA ASP A 76 -2.44 -14.51 3.32
C ASP A 76 -2.91 -14.44 1.87
N THR A 77 -3.60 -13.35 1.50
CA THR A 77 -4.05 -13.07 0.13
C THR A 77 -2.95 -12.49 -0.76
N PHE A 78 -1.77 -12.16 -0.23
CA PHE A 78 -0.68 -11.61 -1.02
C PHE A 78 -0.12 -12.66 -2.01
N PRO A 79 0.03 -12.32 -3.30
CA PRO A 79 0.44 -13.29 -4.31
C PRO A 79 1.81 -13.93 -4.02
N ALA A 80 1.83 -15.25 -3.93
CA ALA A 80 3.05 -16.03 -3.68
C ALA A 80 4.07 -15.97 -4.82
N ASP A 81 3.73 -15.39 -5.98
CA ASP A 81 4.62 -15.18 -7.12
C ASP A 81 5.14 -13.74 -7.24
N VAL A 82 4.89 -12.91 -6.23
CA VAL A 82 5.53 -11.60 -6.05
C VAL A 82 6.58 -11.70 -4.96
N ARG A 83 7.81 -11.26 -5.26
CA ARG A 83 8.94 -11.30 -4.32
C ARG A 83 9.14 -9.94 -3.69
N LEU A 84 8.94 -9.82 -2.38
CA LEU A 84 9.29 -8.62 -1.63
C LEU A 84 10.75 -8.70 -1.15
N PRO A 85 11.45 -7.56 -0.96
CA PRO A 85 12.75 -7.53 -0.28
C PRO A 85 12.70 -8.22 1.09
N GLU A 86 13.66 -9.12 1.35
CA GLU A 86 13.70 -9.90 2.60
C GLU A 86 14.01 -9.04 3.84
N ASP A 87 14.67 -7.91 3.63
CA ASP A 87 15.04 -6.94 4.68
C ASP A 87 13.96 -5.89 4.95
N GLY A 88 12.83 -5.97 4.25
CA GLY A 88 11.74 -5.02 4.38
C GLY A 88 10.86 -5.26 5.59
N ARG A 89 10.66 -4.21 6.38
CA ARG A 89 9.64 -4.17 7.43
C ARG A 89 8.33 -3.68 6.83
N LEU A 90 7.29 -4.51 6.84
CA LEU A 90 5.95 -4.08 6.44
C LEU A 90 5.39 -3.05 7.41
N VAL A 91 4.82 -1.99 6.85
CA VAL A 91 4.22 -0.87 7.60
C VAL A 91 2.75 -0.68 7.27
N THR A 92 2.34 -1.11 6.07
CA THR A 92 0.92 -1.16 5.70
C THR A 92 0.65 -2.39 4.85
N ALA A 93 -0.56 -2.92 5.00
CA ALA A 93 -1.13 -3.94 4.13
C ALA A 93 -2.60 -3.61 3.88
N MET A 94 -3.02 -3.66 2.62
CA MET A 94 -4.34 -3.22 2.17
C MET A 94 -4.89 -4.22 1.16
N SER A 95 -6.19 -4.44 1.16
CA SER A 95 -6.89 -5.23 0.15
C SER A 95 -8.25 -4.62 -0.18
N LEU A 96 -8.67 -4.75 -1.44
CA LEU A 96 -9.99 -4.40 -1.95
C LEU A 96 -10.34 -5.36 -3.09
N GLY A 97 -11.28 -6.26 -2.86
CA GLY A 97 -11.59 -7.32 -3.84
C GLY A 97 -10.33 -8.15 -4.16
N GLU A 98 -9.96 -8.21 -5.43
CA GLU A 98 -8.74 -8.90 -5.89
C GLU A 98 -7.49 -8.02 -5.88
N ALA A 99 -7.62 -6.72 -5.59
CA ALA A 99 -6.49 -5.82 -5.45
C ALA A 99 -5.87 -5.94 -4.06
N VAL A 100 -4.54 -5.97 -4.00
CA VAL A 100 -3.75 -5.97 -2.76
C VAL A 100 -2.61 -4.98 -2.88
N SER A 101 -2.36 -4.23 -1.82
CA SER A 101 -1.25 -3.28 -1.74
C SER A 101 -0.52 -3.44 -0.41
N VAL A 102 0.80 -3.42 -0.45
CA VAL A 102 1.65 -3.47 0.75
C VAL A 102 2.70 -2.39 0.65
N SER A 103 3.06 -1.79 1.80
CA SER A 103 4.19 -0.90 1.90
C SER A 103 5.19 -1.43 2.91
N GLN A 104 6.47 -1.29 2.60
CA GLN A 104 7.58 -1.69 3.47
C GLN A 104 8.67 -0.64 3.49
N ARG A 105 9.43 -0.64 4.59
CA ARG A 105 10.67 0.13 4.72
C ARG A 105 11.86 -0.81 4.71
N SER A 106 12.84 -0.50 3.88
CA SER A 106 14.15 -1.15 3.85
C SER A 106 15.23 -0.13 4.25
N PRO A 107 16.25 -0.53 5.03
CA PRO A 107 17.39 0.33 5.34
C PRO A 107 18.37 0.49 4.16
N ARG A 108 18.12 -0.17 3.03
CA ARG A 108 19.01 -0.16 1.86
C ARG A 108 18.62 0.95 0.89
N ALA A 109 19.57 1.33 0.05
CA ALA A 109 19.39 2.38 -0.95
C ALA A 109 18.38 1.99 -2.04
N ALA A 110 17.52 2.94 -2.44
CA ALA A 110 16.42 2.69 -3.37
C ALA A 110 16.84 2.10 -4.70
N ALA A 111 17.96 2.56 -5.27
CA ALA A 111 18.49 2.03 -6.53
C ALA A 111 18.85 0.53 -6.44
N LEU A 112 19.38 0.08 -5.30
CA LEU A 112 19.71 -1.32 -5.08
C LEU A 112 18.45 -2.17 -4.92
N VAL A 113 17.55 -1.74 -4.04
CA VAL A 113 16.27 -2.44 -3.78
C VAL A 113 15.45 -2.55 -5.06
N PHE A 114 15.39 -1.48 -5.85
CA PHE A 114 14.70 -1.43 -7.14
C PHE A 114 15.27 -2.43 -8.16
N ALA A 115 16.60 -2.46 -8.34
CA ALA A 115 17.24 -3.34 -9.32
C ALA A 115 17.03 -4.82 -8.96
N GLU A 116 17.21 -5.18 -7.68
CA GLU A 116 16.99 -6.54 -7.20
C GLU A 116 15.53 -6.96 -7.28
N PHE A 117 14.60 -6.07 -6.91
CA PHE A 117 13.17 -6.35 -6.99
C PHE A 117 12.77 -6.71 -8.42
N ARG A 118 13.19 -5.91 -9.41
CA ARG A 118 12.91 -6.17 -10.82
C ARG A 118 13.41 -7.52 -11.29
N GLN A 119 14.68 -7.83 -11.00
CA GLN A 119 15.27 -9.12 -11.35
C GLN A 119 14.49 -10.28 -10.71
N ALA A 120 14.08 -10.13 -9.46
CA ALA A 120 13.29 -11.15 -8.77
C ALA A 120 11.91 -11.36 -9.41
N GLN A 121 11.21 -10.30 -9.82
CA GLN A 121 9.91 -10.45 -10.48
C GLN A 121 10.03 -11.11 -11.86
N VAL A 122 11.02 -10.72 -12.66
CA VAL A 122 11.29 -11.35 -13.95
C VAL A 122 11.62 -12.84 -13.78
N ALA A 123 12.37 -13.20 -12.74
CA ALA A 123 12.64 -14.60 -12.40
C ALA A 123 11.37 -15.38 -11.99
N GLN A 124 10.33 -14.69 -11.51
CA GLN A 124 8.99 -15.26 -11.25
C GLN A 124 8.07 -15.23 -12.49
N GLY A 125 8.58 -14.85 -13.66
CA GLY A 125 7.82 -14.84 -14.91
C GLY A 125 6.98 -13.58 -15.15
N TRP A 126 7.20 -12.51 -14.39
CA TRP A 126 6.60 -11.22 -14.68
C TRP A 126 7.30 -10.53 -15.85
N THR A 127 6.54 -9.89 -16.72
CA THR A 127 7.07 -9.09 -17.83
C THR A 127 7.05 -7.62 -17.44
N GLU A 128 8.20 -6.95 -17.52
CA GLU A 128 8.29 -5.50 -17.32
C GLU A 128 7.48 -4.76 -18.39
N SER A 129 6.59 -3.87 -17.93
CA SER A 129 5.71 -3.07 -18.81
C SER A 129 6.03 -1.58 -18.75
N ALA A 130 6.58 -1.09 -17.64
CA ALA A 130 7.01 0.29 -17.46
C ALA A 130 8.19 0.39 -16.49
N VAL A 131 9.12 1.30 -16.75
CA VAL A 131 10.26 1.57 -15.87
C VAL A 131 10.52 3.07 -15.84
N LEU A 132 10.59 3.63 -14.63
CA LEU A 132 11.08 4.99 -14.37
C LEU A 132 12.20 4.90 -13.33
N GLU A 133 13.38 5.38 -13.70
CA GLU A 133 14.56 5.38 -12.84
C GLU A 133 15.04 6.81 -12.62
N GLN A 134 14.37 7.55 -11.72
CA GLN A 134 14.67 8.96 -11.50
C GLN A 134 14.69 9.32 -10.02
N ALA A 135 15.89 9.31 -9.41
CA ALA A 135 16.06 9.69 -8.02
C ALA A 135 15.33 11.02 -7.67
N PRO A 136 14.61 11.06 -6.52
CA PRO A 136 14.54 10.02 -5.49
C PRO A 136 13.50 8.91 -5.75
N ILE A 137 12.79 8.93 -6.89
CA ILE A 137 11.66 8.03 -7.17
C ILE A 137 12.04 6.99 -8.23
N TYR A 138 11.66 5.74 -7.98
CA TYR A 138 11.77 4.67 -8.96
C TYR A 138 10.43 3.98 -9.08
N VAL A 139 10.04 3.62 -10.31
CA VAL A 139 8.77 2.95 -10.58
C VAL A 139 9.04 1.77 -11.50
N ALA A 140 8.47 0.62 -11.16
CA ALA A 140 8.47 -0.56 -12.01
C ALA A 140 7.04 -1.08 -12.16
N GLY A 141 6.57 -1.14 -13.40
CA GLY A 141 5.32 -1.78 -13.80
C GLY A 141 5.60 -3.15 -14.39
N PHE A 142 4.76 -4.12 -14.06
CA PHE A 142 4.83 -5.48 -14.58
C PHE A 142 3.46 -6.00 -14.96
N THR A 143 3.46 -6.99 -15.86
CA THR A 143 2.27 -7.74 -16.27
C THR A 143 2.55 -9.23 -16.23
N LYS A 144 1.53 -10.01 -15.86
CA LYS A 144 1.56 -11.47 -15.89
C LYS A 144 0.13 -11.98 -15.96
N ASP A 145 -0.20 -12.70 -17.02
CA ASP A 145 -1.57 -13.11 -17.34
C ASP A 145 -2.51 -11.88 -17.33
N GLN A 146 -3.68 -11.96 -16.71
CA GLN A 146 -4.60 -10.82 -16.52
C GLN A 146 -4.31 -10.05 -15.21
N ARG A 147 -3.05 -9.93 -14.80
CA ARG A 147 -2.66 -9.14 -13.62
C ARG A 147 -1.64 -8.08 -13.98
N ARG A 148 -1.72 -6.96 -13.27
CA ARG A 148 -0.73 -5.88 -13.28
C ARG A 148 -0.16 -5.68 -11.89
N MET A 149 1.13 -5.41 -11.83
CA MET A 149 1.83 -5.02 -10.62
C MET A 149 2.49 -3.66 -10.85
N GLU A 150 2.34 -2.78 -9.88
CA GLU A 150 3.05 -1.50 -9.83
C GLU A 150 3.84 -1.43 -8.53
N ALA A 151 5.14 -1.14 -8.64
CA ALA A 151 6.02 -0.98 -7.51
C ALA A 151 6.64 0.42 -7.55
N ASN A 152 6.44 1.18 -6.49
CA ASN A 152 6.96 2.52 -6.29
C ASN A 152 8.01 2.50 -5.18
N PHE A 153 9.17 3.09 -5.44
CA PHE A 153 10.30 3.16 -4.51
C PHE A 153 10.67 4.62 -4.31
N VAL A 154 10.77 5.04 -3.06
CA VAL A 154 11.17 6.41 -2.70
C VAL A 154 12.42 6.31 -1.83
N ALA A 155 13.49 6.97 -2.26
CA ALA A 155 14.69 7.13 -1.45
C ALA A 155 14.38 8.04 -0.26
N GLU A 156 14.67 7.54 0.93
CA GLU A 156 14.49 8.26 2.18
C GLU A 156 15.72 9.13 2.50
N ALA A 157 15.53 10.18 3.28
CA ALA A 157 16.61 11.11 3.64
C ALA A 157 17.72 10.45 4.49
N ASP A 158 17.40 9.35 5.18
CA ASP A 158 18.34 8.54 5.97
C ASP A 158 19.12 7.51 5.13
N GLY A 159 18.87 7.46 3.82
CA GLY A 159 19.50 6.52 2.89
C GLY A 159 18.75 5.20 2.70
N GLY A 160 17.64 5.01 3.41
CA GLY A 160 16.74 3.87 3.23
C GLY A 160 15.79 4.02 2.04
N THR A 161 14.82 3.12 1.97
CA THR A 161 13.80 3.07 0.93
C THR A 161 12.44 2.78 1.51
N THR A 162 11.44 3.56 1.10
CA THR A 162 10.03 3.15 1.20
C THR A 162 9.62 2.53 -0.12
N LEU A 163 9.13 1.28 -0.07
CA LEU A 163 8.62 0.53 -1.21
C LEU A 163 7.13 0.26 -1.03
N ALA A 164 6.30 0.72 -1.97
CA ALA A 164 4.89 0.33 -2.07
C ALA A 164 4.68 -0.56 -3.30
N VAL A 165 4.06 -1.72 -3.11
CA VAL A 165 3.74 -2.69 -4.18
C VAL A 165 2.25 -2.90 -4.21
N THR A 166 1.63 -2.68 -5.37
CA THR A 166 0.22 -2.94 -5.62
C THR A 166 0.09 -3.99 -6.72
N VAL A 167 -0.71 -5.02 -6.47
CA VAL A 167 -1.10 -6.03 -7.46
C VAL A 167 -2.61 -5.97 -7.61
N GLN A 168 -3.08 -5.95 -8.85
CA GLN A 168 -4.52 -5.89 -9.14
C GLN A 168 -4.80 -6.59 -10.48
N PRO A 169 -6.07 -6.91 -10.76
CA PRO A 169 -6.49 -7.34 -12.09
C PRO A 169 -6.04 -6.34 -13.17
N GLY A 170 -5.64 -6.87 -14.32
CA GLY A 170 -5.40 -6.08 -15.52
C GLY A 170 -6.70 -5.46 -16.02
N ALA A 171 -6.62 -4.27 -16.61
CA ALA A 171 -7.75 -3.74 -17.36
C ALA A 171 -7.80 -4.46 -18.72
N ASP A 172 -8.95 -5.03 -19.07
CA ASP A 172 -9.23 -5.56 -20.40
C ASP A 172 -9.30 -4.44 -21.46
#